data_AF-A0AAF0URP9-F1
#
_entry.id   AF-A0AAF0URP9-F1
#
_cell.length_a   1.000
_cell.length_b   1.000
_cell.length_c   1.000
_cell.angle_alpha   90.00
_cell.angle_beta   90.00
_cell.angle_gamma   90.00
#
_symmetry.space_group_name_H-M   'P 1'
#
loop_
_entity.id
_entity.type
_entity.pdbx_description
1 polymer ?
#
loop_
_entity_poly.entity_id
_entity_poly.type
_entity_poly.pdbx_seq_one_letter_code
_entity_poly.pdbx_strand_id
1 'polypeptide(L)'
;MLKGQFVAYLKAKQMISTSCFYHLVMVRDVDFETSSLELVLVVNEFLEVLRDDLPNIPPEQEIEFGIDLLPDMQPISIPPYRMALAELTKLKEQLNDLLYKGFVRLSISPWGAPVLSIRKKDGSFVCALIIDS
;
A
#
# COMPACT_ATOMS: atom_id res chain seq x y z
N MET A 1 -6.13 -15.51 -44.99
CA MET A 1 -6.29 -16.28 -43.74
C MET A 1 -4.92 -16.45 -43.11
N LEU A 2 -4.66 -15.82 -41.95
CA LEU A 2 -3.44 -16.07 -41.17
C LEU A 2 -3.57 -17.45 -40.51
N LYS A 3 -2.78 -18.42 -40.96
CA LYS A 3 -2.64 -19.72 -40.28
C LYS A 3 -1.70 -19.52 -39.08
N GLY A 4 -2.27 -19.34 -37.89
CA GLY A 4 -1.51 -19.36 -36.65
C GLY A 4 -1.24 -20.80 -36.21
N GLN A 5 -0.03 -21.09 -35.74
CA GLN A 5 0.30 -22.35 -35.05
C GLN A 5 0.61 -22.04 -33.59
N PHE A 6 0.08 -22.84 -32.67
CA PHE A 6 0.45 -22.76 -31.26
C PHE A 6 1.84 -23.35 -31.08
N VAL A 7 2.72 -22.63 -30.40
CA VAL A 7 4.11 -23.03 -30.16
C VAL A 7 4.35 -23.09 -28.66
N ALA A 8 5.07 -24.12 -28.20
CA ALA A 8 5.46 -24.25 -26.81
C ALA A 8 6.36 -23.09 -26.34
N TYR A 9 6.25 -22.71 -25.06
CA TYR A 9 6.95 -21.56 -24.48
C TYR A 9 8.47 -21.57 -24.72
N LEU A 10 9.13 -22.72 -24.55
CA LEU A 10 10.59 -22.83 -24.73
C LEU A 10 11.01 -22.49 -26.17
N LYS A 11 10.21 -22.92 -27.15
CA LYS A 11 10.45 -22.64 -28.56
C LYS A 11 10.13 -21.18 -28.89
N ALA A 12 9.11 -20.59 -28.26
CA ALA A 12 8.85 -19.15 -28.36
C ALA A 12 10.01 -18.32 -27.78
N LYS A 13 10.55 -18.70 -26.61
CA LYS A 13 11.71 -18.03 -25.98
C LYS A 13 12.95 -18.07 -26.88
N GLN A 14 13.21 -19.21 -27.52
CA GLN A 14 14.30 -19.34 -28.50
C GLN A 14 14.07 -18.46 -29.74
N MET A 15 12.82 -18.40 -30.24
CA MET A 15 12.45 -17.53 -31.36
C MET A 15 12.51 -16.04 -31.03
N ILE A 16 12.31 -15.64 -29.77
CA ILE A 16 12.49 -14.26 -29.28
C ILE A 16 13.99 -13.92 -29.17
N SER A 17 14.83 -14.88 -28.78
CA SER A 17 16.29 -14.66 -28.70
C SER A 17 16.95 -14.49 -30.08
N THR A 18 16.33 -15.02 -31.13
CA THR A 18 16.67 -14.67 -32.51
C THR A 18 15.94 -13.38 -32.87
N SER A 19 16.61 -12.41 -33.49
CA SER A 19 16.12 -11.05 -33.81
C SER A 19 14.90 -11.00 -34.77
N CYS A 20 13.79 -11.62 -34.40
CA CYS A 20 12.57 -11.70 -35.17
C CYS A 20 11.52 -10.76 -34.55
N PHE A 21 10.71 -10.12 -35.39
CA PHE A 21 9.61 -9.28 -34.93
C PHE A 21 8.45 -10.15 -34.46
N TYR A 22 8.02 -9.94 -33.21
CA TYR A 22 6.90 -10.65 -32.61
C TYR A 22 5.84 -9.67 -32.11
N HIS A 23 4.57 -10.08 -32.18
CA HIS A 23 3.45 -9.38 -31.59
C HIS A 23 2.87 -10.23 -30.47
N LEU A 24 2.80 -9.67 -29.26
CA LEU A 24 2.17 -10.33 -28.12
C LEU A 24 0.65 -10.13 -28.21
N VAL A 25 -0.09 -11.21 -28.42
CA VAL A 25 -1.56 -11.19 -28.39
C VAL A 25 -2.02 -11.89 -27.13
N MET A 26 -2.64 -11.12 -26.23
CA MET A 26 -3.27 -11.67 -25.04
C MET A 26 -4.67 -12.15 -25.42
N VAL A 27 -4.88 -13.46 -25.41
CA VAL A 27 -6.21 -14.05 -25.50
C VAL A 27 -6.78 -14.08 -24.10
N ARG A 28 -7.83 -13.30 -23.86
CA ARG A 28 -8.61 -13.36 -22.62
C ARG A 28 -9.78 -14.30 -22.87
N ASP A 29 -9.91 -15.30 -22.02
CA ASP A 29 -11.13 -16.09 -21.96
C ASP A 29 -12.23 -15.21 -21.36
N VAL A 30 -13.32 -14.99 -22.09
CA VAL A 30 -14.41 -14.08 -21.70
C VAL A 30 -15.40 -14.79 -20.77
N ASP A 31 -15.34 -16.11 -20.69
CA ASP A 31 -16.24 -16.94 -19.88
C ASP A 31 -15.69 -17.27 -18.48
N PHE A 32 -14.48 -16.81 -18.16
CA PHE A 32 -13.93 -16.95 -16.82
C PHE A 32 -14.38 -15.76 -15.97
N GLU A 33 -15.55 -15.92 -15.33
CA GLU A 33 -15.86 -15.21 -14.08
C GLU A 33 -14.60 -15.22 -13.23
N THR A 34 -14.14 -14.05 -12.77
CA THR A 34 -12.93 -13.88 -11.97
C THR A 34 -13.06 -14.67 -10.67
N SER A 35 -12.82 -15.97 -10.75
CA SER A 35 -12.61 -16.84 -9.61
C SER A 35 -11.32 -16.37 -8.96
N SER A 36 -11.36 -16.39 -7.62
CA SER A 36 -10.47 -15.70 -6.68
C SER A 36 -9.08 -15.30 -7.20
N LEU A 37 -8.58 -14.13 -6.78
CA LEU A 37 -7.22 -13.67 -7.09
C LEU A 37 -6.14 -14.75 -6.81
N GLU A 38 -6.46 -15.70 -5.92
CA GLU A 38 -5.76 -16.95 -5.63
C GLU A 38 -5.62 -17.94 -6.80
N LEU A 39 -6.19 -17.70 -7.98
CA LEU A 39 -5.96 -18.54 -9.17
C LEU A 39 -4.92 -17.94 -10.11
N VAL A 40 -4.53 -16.70 -9.87
CA VAL A 40 -3.41 -16.08 -10.57
C VAL A 40 -2.13 -16.62 -9.95
N LEU A 41 -1.40 -17.47 -10.68
CA LEU A 41 -0.16 -18.11 -10.20
C LEU A 41 0.81 -17.12 -9.55
N VAL A 42 0.94 -15.93 -10.14
CA VAL A 42 1.78 -14.85 -9.60
C VAL A 42 1.25 -14.31 -8.26
N VAL A 43 -0.06 -14.18 -8.08
CA VAL A 43 -0.62 -13.73 -6.79
C VAL A 43 -0.37 -14.78 -5.73
N ASN A 44 -0.54 -16.06 -6.05
CA ASN A 44 -0.25 -17.18 -5.15
C ASN A 44 1.22 -17.23 -4.70
N GLU A 45 2.15 -16.97 -5.61
CA GLU A 45 3.58 -16.93 -5.31
C GLU A 45 3.96 -15.81 -4.33
N PHE A 46 3.17 -14.72 -4.29
CA PHE A 46 3.47 -13.52 -3.48
C PHE A 46 2.38 -13.19 -2.45
N LEU A 47 1.58 -14.16 -2.01
CA LEU A 47 0.54 -13.96 -1.00
C LEU A 47 1.06 -13.37 0.31
N GLU A 48 2.33 -13.58 0.65
CA GLU A 48 2.96 -12.97 1.82
C GLU A 48 3.12 -11.45 1.70
N VAL A 49 3.35 -10.94 0.48
CA VAL A 49 3.51 -9.51 0.19
C VAL A 49 2.16 -8.87 -0.15
N LEU A 50 1.23 -9.65 -0.69
CA LEU A 50 -0.11 -9.23 -1.11
C LEU A 50 -1.19 -9.54 -0.07
N ARG A 51 -0.85 -9.50 1.22
CA ARG A 51 -1.83 -9.68 2.30
C ARG A 51 -2.78 -8.49 2.37
N ASP A 52 -4.03 -8.76 2.74
CA ASP A 52 -5.02 -7.71 3.01
C ASP A 52 -4.62 -6.82 4.19
N ASP A 53 -3.86 -7.38 5.14
CA ASP A 53 -3.32 -6.69 6.31
C ASP A 53 -1.77 -6.64 6.29
N LEU A 54 -1.22 -5.49 6.69
CA LEU A 54 0.22 -5.28 6.84
C LEU A 54 0.78 -6.11 8.02
N PRO A 55 2.03 -6.62 7.92
CA PRO A 55 2.72 -7.18 9.07
C PRO A 55 2.91 -6.09 10.15
N ASN A 56 2.85 -6.49 11.43
CA ASN A 56 2.83 -5.60 12.59
C ASN A 56 3.94 -4.53 12.58
N ILE A 57 5.19 -4.92 12.36
CA ILE A 57 6.34 -4.02 12.30
C ILE A 57 7.27 -4.60 11.23
N PRO A 58 7.89 -3.77 10.36
CA PRO A 58 8.91 -4.24 9.45
C PRO A 58 10.02 -4.96 10.22
N PRO A 59 10.64 -6.01 9.64
CA PRO A 59 11.90 -6.53 10.16
C PRO A 59 12.92 -5.41 10.32
N GLU A 60 13.88 -5.59 11.24
CA GLU A 60 15.00 -4.66 11.40
C GLU A 60 15.65 -4.42 10.04
N GLN A 61 15.66 -3.15 9.61
CA GLN A 61 16.26 -2.74 8.35
C GLN A 61 17.68 -2.26 8.63
N GLU A 62 18.61 -2.57 7.73
CA GLU A 62 19.99 -2.07 7.81
C GLU A 62 20.09 -0.54 7.67
N ILE A 63 19.02 0.09 7.18
CA ILE A 63 18.93 1.52 6.91
C ILE A 63 18.00 2.17 7.94
N GLU A 64 18.54 3.12 8.69
CA GLU A 64 17.75 3.99 9.57
C GLU A 64 17.23 5.19 8.76
N PHE A 65 15.92 5.44 8.82
CA PHE A 65 15.32 6.63 8.23
C PHE A 65 15.38 7.79 9.22
N GLY A 66 16.35 8.68 9.04
CA GLY A 66 16.43 9.96 9.74
C GLY A 66 15.60 11.05 9.04
N ILE A 67 15.04 11.98 9.82
CA ILE A 67 14.45 13.21 9.31
C ILE A 67 15.42 14.35 9.62
N ASP A 68 16.11 14.86 8.61
CA ASP A 68 17.04 15.98 8.76
C ASP A 68 16.27 17.29 8.93
N LEU A 69 16.61 18.05 9.98
CA LEU A 69 16.07 19.37 10.24
C LEU A 69 17.07 20.44 9.79
N LEU A 70 16.55 21.58 9.30
CA LEU A 70 17.42 22.75 9.08
C LEU A 70 17.95 23.26 10.43
N PRO A 71 19.17 23.81 10.51
CA PRO A 71 19.84 24.18 11.76
C PRO A 71 19.02 25.11 12.67
N ASP A 72 18.18 25.96 12.09
CA ASP A 72 17.39 26.96 12.81
C ASP A 72 15.91 26.57 12.99
N MET A 73 15.54 25.32 12.65
CA MET A 73 14.17 24.84 12.79
C MET A 73 13.81 24.60 14.25
N GLN A 74 12.84 25.38 14.75
CA GLN A 74 12.25 25.17 16.06
C GLN A 74 11.05 24.22 15.98
N PRO A 75 10.78 23.42 17.02
CA PRO A 75 9.59 22.58 17.06
C PRO A 75 8.30 23.37 16.96
N ILE A 76 7.38 22.88 16.15
CA ILE A 76 6.04 23.45 16.00
C ILE A 76 5.03 22.48 16.61
N SER A 77 4.17 23.01 17.50
CA SER A 77 3.07 22.27 18.10
C SER A 77 1.74 22.98 17.82
N ILE A 78 0.95 22.40 16.92
CA ILE A 78 -0.36 22.90 16.53
C ILE A 78 -1.44 22.16 17.34
N PRO A 79 -2.43 22.87 17.93
CA PRO A 79 -3.49 22.22 18.68
C PRO A 79 -4.38 21.34 17.77
N PRO A 80 -4.94 20.23 18.28
CA PRO A 80 -5.87 19.41 17.52
C PRO A 80 -7.12 20.18 17.07
N TYR A 81 -7.64 19.85 15.89
CA TYR A 81 -8.92 20.40 15.42
C TYR A 81 -10.09 19.88 16.25
N ARG A 82 -11.17 20.67 16.28
CA ARG A 82 -12.44 20.25 16.88
C ARG A 82 -13.06 19.15 16.03
N MET A 83 -13.35 18.02 16.67
CA MET A 83 -13.97 16.84 16.05
C MET A 83 -15.31 16.55 16.72
N ALA A 84 -16.25 15.98 15.97
CA ALA A 84 -17.49 15.48 16.54
C ALA A 84 -17.24 14.21 17.39
N LEU A 85 -18.19 13.86 18.28
CA LEU A 85 -18.04 12.69 19.14
C LEU A 85 -17.84 11.38 18.35
N ALA A 86 -18.54 11.22 17.23
CA ALA A 86 -18.40 10.05 16.36
C ALA A 86 -16.99 9.94 15.74
N GLU A 87 -16.39 11.07 15.36
CA GLU A 87 -15.04 11.12 14.80
C GLU A 87 -13.99 10.82 15.87
N LEU A 88 -14.17 11.35 17.08
CA LEU A 88 -13.28 11.05 18.21
C LEU A 88 -13.28 9.56 18.58
N THR A 89 -14.46 8.93 18.60
CA THR A 89 -14.56 7.48 18.83
C THR A 89 -13.80 6.72 17.75
N LYS A 90 -13.96 7.12 16.48
CA LYS A 90 -13.26 6.46 15.37
C LYS A 90 -11.75 6.64 15.44
N LEU A 91 -11.28 7.86 15.74
CA LEU A 91 -9.87 8.15 15.94
C LEU A 91 -9.28 7.29 17.07
N LYS A 92 -10.01 7.13 18.17
CA LYS A 92 -9.58 6.29 19.29
C LYS A 92 -9.46 4.82 18.90
N GLU A 93 -10.42 4.28 18.14
CA GLU A 93 -10.34 2.92 17.60
C GLU A 93 -9.09 2.73 16.72
N GLN A 94 -8.84 3.67 15.79
CA GLN A 94 -7.68 3.62 14.90
C GLN A 94 -6.36 3.73 15.67
N LEU A 95 -6.26 4.64 16.65
CA LEU A 95 -5.07 4.77 17.50
C LEU A 95 -4.80 3.49 18.30
N ASN A 96 -5.83 2.86 18.85
CA ASN A 96 -5.67 1.61 19.58
C ASN A 96 -5.17 0.48 18.68
N ASP A 97 -5.68 0.37 17.45
CA ASP A 97 -5.18 -0.60 16.46
C ASP A 97 -3.71 -0.35 16.11
N LEU A 98 -3.34 0.92 15.86
CA LEU A 98 -1.95 1.29 15.56
C LEU A 98 -1.00 1.03 16.74
N LEU A 99 -1.46 1.28 17.98
CA LEU A 99 -0.71 0.96 19.20
C LEU A 99 -0.56 -0.55 19.38
N TYR A 100 -1.62 -1.32 19.16
CA TYR A 100 -1.60 -2.78 19.26
C TYR A 100 -0.65 -3.42 18.23
N LYS A 101 -0.65 -2.90 17.00
CA LYS A 101 0.27 -3.33 15.93
C LYS A 101 1.71 -2.88 16.18
N GLY A 102 1.93 -1.86 17.02
CA GLY A 102 3.25 -1.31 17.32
C GLY A 102 3.77 -0.31 16.29
N PHE A 103 2.90 0.17 15.39
CA PHE A 103 3.24 1.21 14.41
C PHE A 103 3.47 2.58 15.07
N VAL A 104 2.81 2.85 16.20
CA VAL A 104 2.96 4.08 16.96
C VAL A 104 3.21 3.78 18.44
N ARG A 105 3.78 4.75 19.15
CA ARG A 105 3.98 4.71 20.60
C ARG A 105 3.66 6.06 21.22
N LEU A 106 3.35 6.06 22.51
CA LEU A 106 3.27 7.30 23.27
C LEU A 106 4.62 8.03 23.26
N SER A 107 4.58 9.34 23.06
CA SER A 107 5.77 10.19 23.04
C SER A 107 5.49 11.52 23.72
N ILE A 108 6.55 12.17 24.19
CA ILE A 108 6.53 13.54 24.73
C ILE A 108 7.35 14.39 23.75
N SER A 109 6.80 14.58 22.56
CA SER A 109 7.46 15.33 21.50
C SER A 109 7.18 16.84 21.64
N PRO A 110 8.17 17.72 21.43
CA PRO A 110 7.90 19.15 21.28
C PRO A 110 7.20 19.48 19.95
N TRP A 111 7.15 18.51 19.02
CA TRP A 111 6.41 18.61 17.76
C TRP A 111 5.00 18.07 17.91
N GLY A 112 4.02 18.81 17.41
CA GLY A 112 2.60 18.44 17.42
C GLY A 112 1.93 18.77 16.09
N ALA A 113 1.50 17.74 15.37
CA ALA A 113 0.73 17.87 14.14
C ALA A 113 -0.76 17.62 14.42
N PRO A 114 -1.68 18.40 13.82
CA PRO A 114 -3.10 18.17 14.00
C PRO A 114 -3.56 16.97 13.18
N VAL A 115 -4.60 16.30 13.66
CA VAL A 115 -5.27 15.19 12.97
C VAL A 115 -6.56 15.70 12.33
N LEU A 116 -6.82 15.28 11.10
CA LEU A 116 -8.09 15.51 10.40
C LEU A 116 -8.82 14.20 10.13
N SER A 117 -10.15 14.27 10.24
CA SER A 117 -11.08 13.23 9.80
C SER A 117 -11.41 13.43 8.33
N ILE A 118 -11.11 12.43 7.50
CA ILE A 118 -11.38 12.43 6.06
C ILE A 118 -12.46 11.39 5.78
N ARG A 119 -13.55 11.82 5.14
CA ARG A 119 -14.61 10.91 4.68
C ARG A 119 -14.20 10.25 3.37
N LYS A 120 -14.13 8.93 3.35
CA LYS A 120 -13.93 8.12 2.16
C LYS A 120 -15.21 7.98 1.33
N LYS A 121 -15.06 7.54 0.08
CA LYS A 121 -16.19 7.33 -0.87
C LYS A 121 -17.21 6.31 -0.35
N ASP A 122 -16.76 5.31 0.40
CA ASP A 122 -17.59 4.29 1.04
C ASP A 122 -18.34 4.79 2.29
N GLY A 123 -18.15 6.06 2.67
CA GLY A 123 -18.75 6.68 3.84
C GLY A 123 -17.99 6.44 5.15
N SER A 124 -16.89 5.68 5.13
CA SER A 124 -16.01 5.52 6.29
C SER A 124 -15.19 6.78 6.55
N PHE A 125 -14.66 6.91 7.76
CA PHE A 125 -13.75 7.99 8.14
C PHE A 125 -12.34 7.44 8.34
N VAL A 126 -11.34 8.17 7.86
CA VAL A 126 -9.92 7.90 8.09
C VAL A 126 -9.25 9.14 8.65
N CYS A 127 -8.46 8.94 9.69
CA CYS A 127 -7.66 9.99 10.29
C CYS A 127 -6.34 10.18 9.53
N ALA A 128 -6.01 11.42 9.18
CA ALA A 128 -4.75 11.79 8.54
C ALA A 128 -4.03 12.88 9.36
N LEU A 129 -2.70 12.81 9.39
CA LEU A 129 -1.86 13.88 9.93
C LEU A 129 -1.63 14.94 8.85
N ILE A 130 -1.70 16.22 9.22
CA ILE A 130 -1.27 17.31 8.33
C ILE A 130 0.23 17.54 8.56
N ILE A 131 1.00 17.43 7.49
CA ILE A 131 2.40 17.89 7.45
C ILE A 131 2.41 19.02 6.42
N ASP A 132 2.35 20.27 6.89
CA ASP A 132 2.54 21.43 6.03
C ASP A 132 4.04 21.58 5.76
N SER A 133 4.44 21.51 4.49
CA SER A 133 5.84 21.66 4.00
C SER A 133 6.25 23.12 3.86
#